data_AF-A0A934PGI5-F1
#
_entry.id   AF-A0A934PGI5-F1
#
_cell.length_a   1.000
_cell.length_b   1.000
_cell.length_c   1.000
_cell.angle_alpha   90.00
_cell.angle_beta   90.00
_cell.angle_gamma   90.00
#
_symmetry.space_group_name_H-M   'P 1'
#
loop_
_entity.id
_entity.type
_entity.pdbx_description
1 polymer ?
#
loop_
_entity_poly.entity_id
_entity_poly.type
_entity_poly.pdbx_seq_one_letter_code
_entity_poly.pdbx_strand_id
1 'polypeptide(L)' 'MAQSGCDANEQQQVDPQPVAVQPAVNVGIGVGAGGVNTYGGVGFYRGPLSVYLGF' A
#
# COMPACT_ATOMS: atom_id res chain seq x y z
N MET A 1 -50.20 7.08 3.77
CA MET A 1 -49.62 5.78 4.14
C MET A 1 -48.41 5.55 3.25
N ALA A 2 -47.20 5.48 3.81
CA ALA A 2 -45.97 5.22 3.06
C ALA A 2 -45.35 3.92 3.60
N GLN A 3 -45.37 2.87 2.78
CA GLN A 3 -44.62 1.62 2.93
C GLN A 3 -43.44 1.73 1.95
N SER A 4 -42.20 1.78 2.44
CA SER A 4 -41.32 0.65 2.80
C SER A 4 -40.84 -0.10 1.56
N GLY A 5 -39.53 -0.10 1.33
CA GLY A 5 -38.89 -0.88 0.29
C GLY A 5 -37.38 -0.77 0.38
N CYS A 6 -36.81 -1.25 1.49
CA CYS A 6 -35.40 -1.63 1.54
C CYS A 6 -35.24 -2.95 0.77
N ASP A 7 -35.36 -2.91 -0.55
CA ASP A 7 -35.22 -4.09 -1.41
C ASP A 7 -34.35 -3.74 -2.62
N ALA A 8 -33.04 -3.79 -2.40
CA ALA A 8 -32.08 -4.01 -3.48
C ALA A 8 -30.95 -4.88 -2.91
N ASN A 9 -31.29 -6.14 -2.68
CA ASN A 9 -30.32 -7.20 -2.49
C ASN A 9 -29.68 -7.54 -3.85
N GLU A 10 -28.39 -7.92 -3.80
CA GLU A 10 -27.69 -8.78 -4.78
C GLU A 10 -27.17 -8.19 -6.10
N GLN A 11 -26.43 -7.08 -6.01
CA GLN A 11 -25.19 -7.02 -6.79
C GLN A 11 -24.05 -6.75 -5.82
N GLN A 12 -23.70 -7.78 -5.03
CA GLN A 12 -22.35 -7.88 -4.51
C GLN A 12 -21.45 -8.09 -5.72
N GLN A 13 -21.14 -6.96 -6.37
CA GLN A 13 -20.02 -6.83 -7.27
C GLN A 13 -18.88 -7.46 -6.49
N VAL A 14 -18.47 -8.65 -6.91
CA VAL A 14 -17.15 -9.17 -6.58
C VAL A 14 -16.22 -8.26 -7.36
N ASP A 15 -16.15 -6.98 -6.96
CA ASP A 15 -15.00 -6.18 -7.23
C ASP A 15 -13.87 -7.04 -6.71
N PRO A 16 -12.88 -7.40 -7.55
CA PRO A 16 -11.61 -7.79 -7.02
C PRO A 16 -11.12 -6.56 -6.26
N GLN A 17 -11.51 -6.46 -4.99
CA GLN A 17 -11.16 -5.39 -4.08
C GLN A 17 -9.65 -5.27 -4.25
N PRO A 18 -9.14 -4.12 -4.76
CA PRO A 18 -7.75 -4.03 -5.14
C PRO A 18 -6.94 -4.47 -3.94
N VAL A 19 -6.21 -5.60 -4.04
CA VAL A 19 -5.43 -6.12 -2.91
C VAL A 19 -4.51 -4.99 -2.52
N ALA A 20 -4.80 -4.33 -1.41
CA ALA A 20 -4.28 -3.01 -1.12
C ALA A 20 -2.75 -3.05 -1.19
N VAL A 21 -2.20 -2.51 -2.27
CA VAL A 21 -0.75 -2.39 -2.43
C VAL A 21 -0.36 -1.18 -1.61
N GLN A 22 0.40 -1.40 -0.55
CA GLN A 22 0.85 -0.31 0.32
C GLN A 22 2.20 0.18 -0.20
N PRO A 23 2.27 1.41 -0.76
CA PRO A 23 3.55 1.99 -1.15
C PRO A 23 4.38 2.29 0.10
N ALA A 24 5.69 2.12 -0.04
CA ALA A 24 6.66 2.32 1.02
C ALA A 24 7.83 3.14 0.50
N VAL A 25 8.28 4.07 1.32
CA VAL A 25 9.48 4.87 1.05
C VAL A 25 10.36 4.81 2.28
N ASN A 26 11.64 4.47 2.07
CA ASN A 26 12.65 4.49 3.10
C ASN A 26 13.75 5.46 2.69
N VAL A 27 14.20 6.27 3.65
CA VAL A 27 15.36 7.15 3.49
C VAL A 27 16.22 7.03 4.73
N GLY A 28 17.53 7.01 4.53
CA GLY A 28 18.52 6.85 5.59
C GLY A 28 19.72 7.75 5.40
N ILE A 29 20.35 8.10 6.51
CA ILE A 29 21.56 8.90 6.56
C ILE A 29 22.61 8.10 7.33
N GLY A 30 23.74 7.81 6.68
CA GLY A 30 24.89 7.16 7.29
C GLY A 30 26.00 8.16 7.58
N VAL A 31 26.56 8.13 8.79
CA VAL A 31 27.72 8.94 9.19
C VAL A 31 28.87 8.01 9.52
N GLY A 32 30.03 8.21 8.90
CA GLY A 32 31.22 7.40 9.13
C GLY A 32 32.53 8.14 8.84
N ALA A 33 33.66 7.44 8.98
CA ALA A 33 34.98 8.03 8.79
C ALA A 33 35.22 8.61 7.37
N GLY A 34 34.46 8.15 6.38
CA GLY A 34 34.48 8.66 4.99
C GLY A 34 33.51 9.81 4.70
N GLY A 35 32.81 10.35 5.71
CA GLY A 35 31.84 11.44 5.55
C GLY A 35 30.38 11.01 5.73
N VAL A 36 29.47 11.81 5.17
CA VAL A 36 28.02 11.60 5.25
C VAL A 36 27.52 11.05 3.92
N ASN A 37 26.76 9.96 3.98
CA ASN A 37 26.11 9.36 2.81
C ASN A 37 24.60 9.28 3.03
N THR A 38 23.84 9.46 1.98
CA THR A 38 22.40 9.24 1.95
C THR A 38 22.10 8.00 1.13
N TYR A 39 21.16 7.20 1.59
CA TYR A 39 20.64 6.06 0.86
C TYR A 39 19.12 6.04 1.00
N GLY A 40 18.45 5.41 0.06
CA GLY A 40 17.01 5.30 0.12
C GLY A 40 16.47 4.22 -0.78
N GLY A 41 15.15 4.21 -0.92
CA GLY A 41 14.50 3.33 -1.86
C GLY A 41 12.99 3.34 -1.69
N VAL A 42 12.35 2.81 -2.72
CA VAL A 42 10.89 2.70 -2.82
C VAL A 42 10.51 1.24 -2.90
N GLY A 43 9.34 0.91 -2.38
CA GLY A 43 8.84 -0.45 -2.40
C GLY A 43 7.34 -0.53 -2.29
N PHE A 44 6.85 -1.75 -2.38
CA PHE A 44 5.43 -2.06 -2.27
C PHE A 44 5.24 -3.29 -1.40
N TYR A 45 4.23 -3.26 -0.54
CA TYR A 45 3.78 -4.40 0.24
C TYR A 45 2.46 -4.94 -0.31
N ARG A 46 2.37 -6.25 -0.48
CA ARG A 46 1.12 -6.96 -0.81
C ARG A 46 1.01 -8.20 0.06
N GLY A 47 0.29 -8.08 1.18
CA GLY A 47 0.24 -9.15 2.19
C GLY A 47 1.64 -9.45 2.74
N PRO A 48 2.09 -10.73 2.80
CA PRO A 48 3.41 -11.09 3.29
C PRO A 48 4.56 -10.84 2.30
N LEU A 49 4.25 -10.46 1.05
CA LEU A 49 5.25 -10.19 0.02
C LEU A 49 5.63 -8.71 -0.02
N SER A 50 6.94 -8.44 -0.09
CA SER A 50 7.51 -7.11 -0.24
C SER A 50 8.52 -7.07 -1.39
N VAL A 51 8.50 -6.00 -2.18
CA VAL A 51 9.50 -5.72 -3.22
C VAL A 51 10.09 -4.34 -2.94
N TYR A 52 11.42 -4.23 -3.01
CA TYR A 52 12.16 -3.02 -2.68
C TYR A 52 13.25 -2.74 -3.72
N LEU A 53 13.34 -1.49 -4.17
CA LEU A 53 14.40 -1.00 -5.04
C LEU A 53 15.10 0.18 -4.37
N GLY A 54 16.39 0.00 -4.06
CA GLY A 54 17.22 0.99 -3.38
C GLY A 54 18.13 1.79 -4.32
N PHE A 55 18.62 2.93 -3.82
CA PHE A 55 19.64 3.80 -4.44
C PHE A 55 20.46 4.55 -3.39
#